data_AF-A0A3C0B0Y2-F1
#
_entry.id   AF-A0A3C0B0Y2-F1
#
_cell.length_a   1.000
_cell.length_b   1.000
_cell.length_c   1.000
_cell.angle_alpha   90.00
_cell.angle_beta   90.00
_cell.angle_gamma   90.00
#
_symmetry.space_group_name_H-M   'P 1'
#
loop_
_entity.id
_entity.type
_entity.pdbx_description
1 polymer ?
#
loop_
_entity_poly.entity_id
_entity_poly.type
_entity_poly.pdbx_seq_one_letter_code
_entity_poly.pdbx_strand_id
1 'polypeptide(L)' 'TQKSKNGFEDSEVSWNFQKYLVNEKGELEKVITPRTLPNDPEVLNWIKG' A
#
# COMPACT_ATOMS: atom_id res chain seq x y z
N THR A 1 12.90 -9.81 11.86
CA THR A 1 12.87 -10.72 13.02
C THR A 1 14.01 -10.34 13.93
N GLN A 2 14.34 -11.08 15.00
CA GLN A 2 15.58 -10.86 15.75
C GLN A 2 16.51 -12.06 15.53
N LYS A 3 17.72 -11.80 15.03
CA LYS A 3 18.67 -12.79 14.54
C LYS A 3 19.10 -13.80 15.61
N SER A 4 19.04 -13.38 16.87
CA SER A 4 19.39 -14.17 18.05
C SER A 4 18.51 -15.42 18.25
N LYS A 5 17.33 -15.49 17.62
CA LYS A 5 16.43 -16.64 17.74
C LYS A 5 16.39 -17.57 16.51
N ASN A 6 16.88 -17.13 15.34
CA ASN A 6 16.63 -17.85 14.08
C ASN A 6 17.90 -18.17 13.26
N GLY A 7 19.08 -17.65 13.63
CA GLY A 7 20.38 -18.08 13.08
C GLY A 7 20.64 -17.87 11.57
N PHE A 8 19.66 -17.40 10.79
CA PHE A 8 19.74 -17.35 9.32
C PHE A 8 19.66 -15.92 8.77
N GLU A 9 18.62 -15.13 9.03
CA GLU A 9 18.58 -13.71 8.63
C GLU A 9 17.50 -12.90 9.37
N ASP A 10 17.69 -11.58 9.46
CA ASP A 10 16.70 -10.63 10.01
C ASP A 10 15.82 -10.07 8.90
N SER A 11 14.73 -10.78 8.59
CA SER A 11 13.70 -10.23 7.71
C SER A 11 12.74 -9.41 8.56
N GLU A 12 12.85 -8.08 8.51
CA GLU A 12 11.76 -7.20 8.93
C GLU A 12 10.52 -7.61 8.15
N VAL A 13 9.43 -7.93 8.85
CA VAL A 13 8.15 -8.22 8.21
C VAL A 13 7.70 -6.92 7.55
N SER A 14 8.04 -6.74 6.28
CA SER A 14 7.52 -5.64 5.47
C SER A 14 6.07 -5.97 5.18
N TRP A 15 5.17 -5.41 5.99
CA TRP A 15 3.74 -5.40 5.70
C TRP A 15 3.52 -4.71 4.36
N ASN A 16 3.29 -5.50 3.31
CA ASN A 16 3.06 -5.00 1.97
C ASN A 16 1.56 -4.74 1.80
N PHE A 17 1.10 -3.55 2.19
CA PHE A 17 -0.31 -3.15 2.05
C PHE A 17 -0.59 -2.66 0.64
N GLN A 18 -1.44 -3.36 -0.09
CA GLN A 18 -1.94 -2.88 -1.38
C GLN A 18 -3.06 -1.85 -1.17
N LYS A 19 -3.06 -0.76 -1.95
CA LYS A 19 -4.08 0.28 -1.89
C LYS A 19 -4.98 0.20 -3.13
N TYR A 20 -6.28 0.41 -2.91
CA TYR A 20 -7.33 0.32 -3.93
C TYR A 20 -8.14 1.62 -3.96
N LEU A 21 -8.39 2.15 -5.15
CA LEU A 21 -9.32 3.25 -5.38
C LEU A 21 -10.65 2.66 -5.87
N VAL A 22 -11.70 2.85 -5.10
CA VAL A 22 -13.04 2.27 -5.31
C VAL A 22 -14.03 3.41 -5.47
N ASN A 23 -14.84 3.37 -6.53
CA ASN A 23 -15.80 4.44 -6.82
C ASN A 23 -17.08 4.35 -5.98
N GLU A 24 -17.96 5.33 -6.14
CA GLU A 24 -19.23 5.42 -5.39
C GLU A 24 -20.18 4.24 -5.64
N LYS A 25 -20.02 3.51 -6.75
CA LYS A 25 -20.79 2.30 -7.05
C LYS A 25 -20.20 1.04 -6.41
N GLY A 26 -19.05 1.16 -5.74
CA GLY A 26 -18.32 0.04 -5.15
C GLY A 26 -17.44 -0.71 -6.15
N GLU A 27 -17.17 -0.13 -7.32
CA GLU A 27 -16.33 -0.75 -8.36
C GLU A 27 -14.87 -0.36 -8.19
N LEU A 28 -13.97 -1.31 -8.43
CA LEU A 28 -12.52 -1.06 -8.39
C LEU A 28 -12.09 -0.30 -9.65
N GLU A 29 -11.54 0.90 -9.47
CA GLU A 29 -11.04 1.71 -10.57
C GLU A 29 -9.51 1.66 -10.70
N LYS A 30 -8.78 1.54 -9.59
CA LYS A 30 -7.32 1.54 -9.62
C LYS A 30 -6.68 0.78 -8.47
N VAL A 31 -5.52 0.17 -8.76
CA VAL A 31 -4.60 -0.38 -7.76
C VAL A 31 -3.38 0.53 -7.72
N ILE A 32 -3.06 1.09 -6.55
CA ILE A 32 -1.90 1.97 -6.37
C ILE A 32 -0.87 1.34 -5.43
N THR A 33 0.39 1.72 -5.62
CA THR A 33 1.47 1.06 -4.88
C THR A 33 1.39 1.37 -3.37
N PRO A 34 1.77 0.42 -2.51
CA PRO A 34 1.91 0.61 -1.07
C PRO A 34 2.74 1.84 -0.67
N ARG A 35 3.68 2.26 -1.52
CA ARG A 35 4.58 3.39 -1.28
C ARG A 35 3.99 4.74 -1.69
N THR A 36 2.91 4.75 -2.48
CA THR A 36 2.20 5.98 -2.87
C THR A 36 1.59 6.64 -1.63
N LEU A 37 1.86 7.92 -1.41
CA LEU A 37 1.30 8.63 -0.26
C LEU A 37 -0.20 8.91 -0.44
N PRO A 38 -1.00 9.02 0.63
CA PRO A 38 -2.42 9.36 0.51
C PRO A 38 -2.68 10.73 -0.12
N ASN A 39 -1.73 11.66 -0.03
CA ASN A 39 -1.80 13.00 -0.61
C ASN A 39 -1.05 13.12 -1.95
N ASP A 40 -0.67 11.99 -2.55
CA ASP A 40 -0.07 11.98 -3.88
C ASP A 40 -1.03 12.63 -4.90
N PRO A 41 -0.54 13.43 -5.85
CA PRO A 41 -1.36 14.01 -6.91
C PRO A 41 -2.26 13.00 -7.62
N GLU A 42 -1.83 11.75 -7.78
CA GLU A 42 -2.63 10.66 -8.37
C GLU A 42 -3.91 10.39 -7.57
N VAL A 43 -3.80 10.33 -6.24
CA VAL A 43 -4.93 10.09 -5.33
C VAL A 43 -5.81 11.33 -5.25
N LEU A 44 -5.21 12.52 -5.14
CA LEU A 44 -5.94 13.78 -5.05
C LEU A 44 -6.72 14.11 -6.34
N ASN A 45 -6.13 13.84 -7.50
CA ASN A 45 -6.81 14.06 -8.78
C ASN A 45 -7.96 13.08 -8.97
N TRP A 46 -7.79 11.82 -8.56
CA TRP A 46 -8.88 10.84 -8.60
C TRP A 46 -10.07 11.24 -7.71
N ILE A 47 -9.81 11.76 -6.50
CA ILE A 47 -10.88 12.23 -5.59
C ILE A 47 -11.64 13.43 -6.18
N LYS A 48 -10.96 14.31 -6.92
CA LYS A 48 -11.56 15.56 -7.41
C LYS A 48 -12.51 15.37 -8.60
N GLY A 49 -12.39 14.26 -9.34
CA GLY A 49 -13.22 13.96 -10.51
C GLY A 49 -12.85 14.76 -11.75
#